data_AF-A0A1H8H737-F1
#
_entry.id   AF-A0A1H8H737-F1
#
_cell.length_a   1.000
_cell.length_b   1.000
_cell.length_c   1.000
_cell.angle_alpha   90.00
_cell.angle_beta   90.00
_cell.angle_gamma   90.00
#
_symmetry.space_group_name_H-M   'P 1'
#
loop_
_entity.id
_entity.type
_entity.pdbx_description
1 polymer ?
#
loop_
_entity_poly.entity_id
_entity_poly.type
_entity_poly.pdbx_seq_one_letter_code
_entity_poly.pdbx_strand_id
1 'polypeptide(L)'
;MGFWEETTKENNRLLIGDEPFDILIDAFQELSNVYLEDAGRKPTSEELGKLIALALDSMNFECLSDMEGFTLSECKIKKKKVKKIKYKPGDLFAIPLNDGEVYGYGMVCTGGKPMEDVYIEYYNIFTDNIISINQFKRLKKEVVFTLLSGVAGILDNEWKKIGSIPFDESKYQIPDFYDKMHGDVYYISKGAANNPDARIFPVTKEEALKVKNPDGLIGSGIIEEWLYEEYLKQKTGES
;
A
#
# COMPACT_ATOMS: atom_id res chain seq x y z
N MET A 1 -13.76 -8.62 -6.08
CA MET A 1 -13.33 -9.98 -5.71
C MET A 1 -12.82 -10.62 -6.98
N GLY A 2 -11.52 -10.47 -7.22
CA GLY A 2 -10.84 -10.90 -8.41
C GLY A 2 -9.80 -11.98 -8.12
N PHE A 3 -9.32 -12.56 -9.20
CA PHE A 3 -8.05 -13.25 -9.23
C PHE A 3 -7.10 -12.39 -10.06
N TRP A 4 -5.82 -12.37 -9.71
CA TRP A 4 -4.78 -11.77 -10.54
C TRP A 4 -3.72 -12.81 -10.91
N GLU A 5 -3.05 -12.56 -12.04
CA GLU A 5 -1.91 -13.37 -12.46
C GLU A 5 -0.62 -12.77 -11.91
N GLU A 6 0.22 -13.59 -11.29
CA GLU A 6 1.57 -13.21 -10.89
C GLU A 6 2.59 -14.12 -11.60
N THR A 7 3.63 -13.52 -12.17
CA THR A 7 4.68 -14.28 -12.87
C THR A 7 5.85 -14.53 -11.94
N THR A 8 6.16 -15.80 -11.70
CA THR A 8 7.35 -16.19 -10.93
C THR A 8 8.65 -15.86 -11.68
N LYS A 9 9.78 -15.89 -10.97
CA LYS A 9 11.12 -15.74 -11.58
C LYS A 9 11.46 -16.82 -12.62
N GLU A 10 10.74 -17.93 -12.60
CA GLU A 10 10.88 -19.05 -13.52
C GLU A 10 9.89 -18.96 -14.70
N ASN A 11 9.23 -17.80 -14.87
CA ASN A 11 8.19 -17.54 -15.87
C ASN A 11 6.93 -18.42 -15.76
N ASN A 12 6.72 -19.09 -14.62
CA ASN A 12 5.44 -19.73 -14.33
C ASN A 12 4.41 -18.67 -13.96
N ARG A 13 3.21 -18.76 -14.54
CA ARG A 13 2.07 -17.93 -14.18
C ARG A 13 1.34 -18.57 -13.02
N LEU A 14 1.16 -17.81 -11.94
CA LEU A 14 0.38 -18.18 -10.77
C LEU A 14 -0.92 -17.40 -10.80
N LEU A 15 -2.01 -18.06 -10.45
CA LEU A 15 -3.31 -17.43 -10.25
C LEU A 15 -3.51 -17.25 -8.74
N ILE A 16 -3.57 -16.01 -8.29
CA ILE A 16 -3.77 -15.66 -6.88
C ILE A 16 -5.15 -15.03 -6.72
N GLY A 17 -5.89 -15.43 -5.69
CA GLY A 17 -7.21 -14.87 -5.38
C GLY A 17 -7.16 -13.86 -4.24
N ASP A 18 -7.92 -12.76 -4.36
CA ASP A 18 -8.00 -11.68 -3.34
C ASP A 18 -8.43 -12.23 -1.98
N GLU A 19 -9.56 -12.94 -1.93
CA GLU A 19 -10.14 -13.42 -0.67
C GLU A 19 -9.25 -14.45 0.06
N PRO A 20 -8.67 -15.47 -0.62
CA PRO A 20 -7.65 -16.32 0.02
C PRO A 20 -6.43 -15.55 0.52
N PHE A 21 -6.01 -14.49 -0.17
CA PHE A 21 -4.88 -13.66 0.24
C PHE A 21 -5.21 -12.87 1.52
N ASP A 22 -6.39 -12.26 1.60
CA ASP A 22 -6.86 -11.56 2.80
C ASP A 22 -6.95 -12.51 4.00
N ILE A 23 -7.47 -13.73 3.81
CA ILE A 23 -7.51 -14.76 4.86
C ILE A 23 -6.11 -15.07 5.40
N LEU A 24 -5.10 -15.13 4.52
CA LEU A 24 -3.72 -15.35 4.94
C LEU A 24 -3.13 -14.14 5.68
N ILE A 25 -3.49 -12.92 5.28
CA ILE A 25 -3.09 -11.69 6.01
C ILE A 25 -3.62 -11.75 7.44
N ASP A 26 -4.91 -12.01 7.61
CA ASP A 26 -5.56 -12.09 8.92
C ASP A 26 -4.93 -13.19 9.79
N ALA A 27 -4.70 -14.38 9.21
CA ALA A 27 -4.06 -15.49 9.91
C ALA A 27 -2.63 -15.14 10.38
N PHE A 28 -1.84 -14.43 9.57
CA PHE A 28 -0.50 -14.01 9.96
C PHE A 28 -0.49 -12.90 11.01
N GLN A 29 -1.47 -12.00 10.99
CA GLN A 29 -1.65 -11.00 12.04
C GLN A 29 -2.00 -11.65 13.38
N GLU A 30 -2.97 -12.57 13.38
CA GLU A 30 -3.38 -13.31 14.58
C GLU A 30 -2.23 -14.13 15.16
N LEU A 31 -1.49 -14.85 14.31
CA LEU A 31 -0.30 -15.60 14.72
C LEU A 31 0.75 -14.68 15.34
N SER A 32 0.95 -13.49 14.77
CA SER A 32 1.87 -12.49 15.34
C SER A 32 1.42 -12.00 16.71
N ASN A 33 0.11 -11.87 16.95
CA ASN A 33 -0.45 -11.45 18.24
C ASN A 33 -0.24 -12.53 19.31
N VAL A 34 -0.55 -13.79 18.98
CA VAL A 34 -0.31 -14.94 19.89
C VAL A 34 1.16 -15.01 20.33
N TYR A 35 2.10 -14.84 19.39
CA TYR A 35 3.53 -14.80 19.70
C TYR A 35 3.92 -13.62 20.62
N LEU A 36 3.31 -12.45 20.43
CA LEU A 36 3.54 -11.30 21.31
C LEU A 36 3.01 -11.55 22.72
N GLU A 37 1.84 -12.15 22.85
CA GLU A 37 1.21 -12.47 24.14
C GLU A 37 1.97 -13.56 24.89
N ASP A 38 2.27 -14.68 24.23
CA ASP A 38 2.83 -15.87 24.88
C ASP A 38 4.36 -15.86 24.97
N ALA A 39 5.04 -15.30 23.96
CA ALA A 39 6.50 -15.30 23.86
C ALA A 39 7.12 -13.90 23.99
N GLY A 40 6.32 -12.84 24.13
CA GLY A 40 6.80 -11.46 24.28
C GLY A 40 7.49 -10.89 23.04
N ARG A 41 7.37 -11.55 21.88
CA ARG A 41 8.01 -11.14 20.61
C ARG A 41 7.26 -11.70 19.42
N LYS A 42 7.38 -11.07 18.25
CA LYS A 42 6.89 -11.63 16.98
C LYS A 42 7.66 -12.91 16.57
N PRO A 43 7.07 -13.80 15.75
CA PRO A 43 7.77 -14.98 15.23
C PRO A 43 8.94 -14.59 14.31
N THR A 44 9.97 -15.43 14.30
CA THR A 44 11.02 -15.36 13.28
C THR A 44 10.52 -15.96 11.97
N SER A 45 11.18 -15.62 10.86
CA SER A 45 10.89 -16.22 9.54
C SER A 45 11.07 -17.74 9.50
N GLU A 46 11.98 -18.27 10.33
CA GLU A 46 12.25 -19.71 10.41
C GLU A 46 11.13 -20.42 11.18
N GLU A 47 10.67 -19.84 12.29
CA GLU A 47 9.51 -20.33 13.05
C GLU A 47 8.24 -20.30 12.20
N LEU A 48 7.97 -19.21 11.48
CA LEU A 48 6.80 -19.10 10.61
C LEU A 48 6.85 -20.14 9.48
N GLY A 49 8.00 -20.29 8.81
CA GLY A 49 8.17 -21.33 7.79
C GLY A 49 7.95 -22.74 8.35
N LYS A 50 8.42 -23.01 9.58
CA LYS A 50 8.21 -24.31 10.21
C LYS A 50 6.74 -24.55 10.59
N LEU A 51 6.02 -23.53 11.06
CA LEU A 51 4.59 -23.62 11.36
C LEU A 51 3.76 -23.92 10.11
N ILE A 52 4.02 -23.22 9.00
CA ILE A 52 3.35 -23.47 7.72
C ILE A 52 3.58 -24.91 7.26
N ALA A 53 4.84 -25.38 7.34
CA ALA A 53 5.16 -26.75 6.95
C ALA A 53 4.44 -27.79 7.81
N LEU A 54 4.38 -27.59 9.13
CA LEU A 54 3.68 -28.49 10.06
C LEU A 54 2.16 -28.48 9.83
N ALA A 55 1.57 -27.31 9.56
CA ALA A 55 0.15 -27.19 9.28
C ALA A 55 -0.25 -27.94 8.00
N LEU A 56 0.51 -27.75 6.91
CA LEU A 56 0.29 -28.45 5.64
C LEU A 56 0.43 -29.97 5.78
N ASP A 57 1.46 -30.43 6.50
CA ASP A 57 1.71 -31.85 6.76
C ASP A 57 0.60 -32.47 7.62
N SER A 58 0.09 -31.74 8.62
CA SER A 58 -1.01 -32.21 9.47
C SER A 58 -2.34 -32.41 8.72
N MET A 59 -2.52 -31.68 7.61
CA MET A 59 -3.66 -31.82 6.71
C MET A 59 -3.39 -32.81 5.57
N ASN A 60 -2.26 -33.54 5.64
CA ASN A 60 -1.80 -34.46 4.60
C ASN A 60 -1.82 -33.84 3.19
N PHE A 61 -1.55 -32.53 3.11
CA PHE A 61 -1.54 -31.74 1.89
C PHE A 61 -2.87 -31.73 1.10
N GLU A 62 -4.02 -32.03 1.72
CA GLU A 62 -5.33 -32.04 1.04
C GLU A 62 -5.69 -30.70 0.38
N CYS A 63 -5.11 -29.60 0.86
CA CYS A 63 -5.28 -28.27 0.30
C CYS A 63 -4.42 -27.98 -0.95
N LEU A 64 -3.56 -28.91 -1.39
CA LEU A 64 -2.66 -28.75 -2.53
C LEU A 64 -2.94 -29.83 -3.59
N SER A 65 -3.31 -29.42 -4.79
CA SER A 65 -3.72 -30.34 -5.87
C SER A 65 -2.57 -31.11 -6.52
N ASP A 66 -1.32 -30.71 -6.29
CA ASP A 66 -0.12 -31.20 -6.96
C ASP A 66 0.81 -32.03 -6.06
N MET A 67 0.33 -32.42 -4.87
CA MET A 67 1.13 -33.11 -3.85
C MET A 67 1.02 -34.64 -3.86
N GLU A 68 0.25 -35.24 -4.78
CA GLU A 68 0.11 -36.70 -4.86
C GLU A 68 1.48 -37.37 -5.12
N GLY A 69 1.91 -38.21 -4.18
CA GLY A 69 3.21 -38.90 -4.25
C GLY A 69 4.42 -38.04 -3.85
N PHE A 70 4.21 -36.81 -3.36
CA PHE A 70 5.26 -35.91 -2.88
C PHE A 70 5.17 -35.69 -1.36
N THR A 71 6.28 -35.30 -0.76
CA THR A 71 6.35 -34.88 0.65
C THR A 71 6.96 -33.49 0.74
N LEU A 72 6.43 -32.64 1.61
CA LEU A 72 7.01 -31.33 1.86
C LEU A 72 8.32 -31.48 2.65
N SER A 73 9.44 -31.12 2.02
CA SER A 73 10.76 -31.14 2.68
C SER A 73 10.95 -29.95 3.62
N GLU A 74 10.61 -28.74 3.15
CA GLU A 74 10.77 -27.49 3.88
C GLU A 74 9.91 -26.37 3.29
N CYS A 75 9.54 -25.40 4.13
CA CYS A 75 9.01 -24.11 3.70
C CYS A 75 10.03 -23.02 4.08
N LYS A 76 10.62 -22.34 3.08
CA LYS A 76 11.68 -21.34 3.27
C LYS A 76 11.25 -19.94 2.87
N ILE A 77 11.19 -19.04 3.85
CA ILE A 77 11.03 -17.60 3.62
C ILE A 77 12.41 -16.99 3.30
N LYS A 78 12.62 -16.64 2.03
CA LYS A 78 13.88 -16.02 1.58
C LYS A 78 13.87 -14.52 1.86
N LYS A 79 14.85 -14.05 2.63
CA LYS A 79 15.08 -12.61 2.88
C LYS A 79 15.96 -12.04 1.78
N LYS A 80 15.46 -11.04 1.06
CA LYS A 80 16.32 -10.19 0.23
C LYS A 80 16.72 -8.98 1.05
N LYS A 81 18.02 -8.70 1.16
CA LYS A 81 18.49 -7.44 1.76
C LYS A 81 18.12 -6.31 0.81
N VAL A 82 16.96 -5.72 1.02
CA VAL A 82 16.58 -4.49 0.31
C VAL A 82 17.53 -3.40 0.80
N LYS A 83 18.15 -2.65 -0.12
CA LYS A 83 18.79 -1.39 0.26
C LYS A 83 17.66 -0.58 0.88
N LYS A 84 17.69 -0.34 2.19
CA LYS A 84 16.67 0.49 2.84
C LYS A 84 16.68 1.85 2.16
N ILE A 85 15.78 2.05 1.20
CA ILE A 85 15.51 3.35 0.64
C ILE A 85 14.90 4.12 1.79
N LYS A 86 15.72 5.00 2.36
CA LYS A 86 15.25 5.90 3.41
C LYS A 86 14.46 7.00 2.72
N TYR A 87 13.23 7.15 3.14
CA TYR A 87 12.41 8.32 2.86
C TYR A 87 12.22 9.10 4.15
N LYS A 88 11.84 10.36 4.00
CA LYS A 88 11.53 11.28 5.09
C LYS A 88 10.51 12.33 4.61
N PRO A 89 9.85 13.04 5.52
CA PRO A 89 8.99 14.16 5.15
C PRO A 89 9.69 15.16 4.23
N GLY A 90 8.97 15.60 3.20
CA GLY A 90 9.45 16.45 2.12
C GLY A 90 10.16 15.72 0.98
N ASP A 91 10.40 14.41 1.07
CA ASP A 91 10.90 13.63 -0.06
C ASP A 91 9.85 13.49 -1.16
N LEU A 92 10.28 13.66 -2.40
CA LEU A 92 9.43 13.61 -3.60
C LEU A 92 9.82 12.43 -4.48
N PHE A 93 8.80 11.71 -4.92
CA PHE A 93 8.92 10.52 -5.74
C PHE A 93 8.15 10.68 -7.05
N ALA A 94 8.77 10.24 -8.14
CA ALA A 94 8.10 9.98 -9.40
C ALA A 94 7.57 8.54 -9.39
N ILE A 95 6.30 8.40 -9.73
CA ILE A 95 5.53 7.16 -9.66
C ILE A 95 5.26 6.73 -11.10
N PRO A 96 5.79 5.59 -11.55
CA PRO A 96 5.50 5.09 -12.89
C PRO A 96 4.02 4.71 -12.98
N LEU A 97 3.33 5.16 -14.03
CA LEU A 97 1.94 4.85 -14.33
C LEU A 97 1.88 4.21 -15.71
N ASN A 98 0.97 3.25 -15.90
CA ASN A 98 0.82 2.51 -17.16
C ASN A 98 2.18 1.98 -17.67
N ASP A 99 2.81 1.12 -16.87
CA ASP A 99 4.12 0.52 -17.14
C ASP A 99 5.27 1.54 -17.42
N GLY A 100 5.12 2.77 -16.90
CA GLY A 100 6.14 3.82 -16.99
C GLY A 100 6.05 4.69 -18.26
N GLU A 101 4.93 4.62 -18.99
CA GLU A 101 4.63 5.54 -20.09
C GLU A 101 4.37 6.98 -19.59
N VAL A 102 3.82 7.10 -18.39
CA VAL A 102 3.51 8.38 -17.74
C VAL A 102 4.00 8.33 -16.29
N TYR A 103 4.33 9.48 -15.73
CA TYR A 103 4.76 9.60 -14.34
C TYR A 103 3.84 10.55 -13.57
N GLY A 104 3.31 10.06 -12.46
CA GLY A 104 2.70 10.87 -11.40
C GLY A 104 3.74 11.24 -10.33
N TYR A 105 3.36 12.12 -9.40
CA TYR A 105 4.28 12.57 -8.35
C TYR A 105 3.62 12.62 -6.97
N GLY A 106 4.34 12.11 -5.98
CA GLY A 106 3.93 12.15 -4.58
C GLY A 106 5.02 12.70 -3.67
N MET A 107 4.62 13.40 -2.60
CA MET A 107 5.51 13.86 -1.55
C MET A 107 5.14 13.22 -0.22
N VAL A 108 6.13 12.69 0.49
CA VAL A 108 5.96 12.20 1.86
C VAL A 108 5.71 13.39 2.78
N CYS A 109 4.57 13.39 3.47
CA CYS A 109 4.20 14.41 4.45
C CYS A 109 4.58 13.98 5.86
N THR A 110 4.41 12.70 6.21
CA THR A 110 4.77 12.17 7.54
C THR A 110 5.41 10.79 7.42
N GLY A 111 6.07 10.37 8.51
CA GLY A 111 6.62 9.02 8.65
C GLY A 111 8.11 8.91 8.32
N GLY A 112 8.56 7.72 7.97
CA GLY A 112 9.98 7.42 7.73
C GLY A 112 10.74 6.93 8.97
N LYS A 113 10.07 6.82 10.12
CA LYS A 113 10.54 6.06 11.28
C LYS A 113 9.76 4.73 11.41
N PRO A 114 10.32 3.72 12.10
CA PRO A 114 9.61 2.47 12.31
C PRO A 114 8.27 2.69 13.03
N MET A 115 7.22 1.98 12.57
CA MET A 115 5.86 2.03 13.14
C MET A 115 5.12 3.37 12.98
N GLU A 116 5.66 4.34 12.24
CA GLU A 116 4.92 5.55 11.89
C GLU A 116 4.12 5.32 10.62
N ASP A 117 2.86 5.76 10.66
CA ASP A 117 2.01 5.87 9.48
C ASP A 117 2.63 6.82 8.45
N VAL A 118 2.52 6.46 7.18
CA VAL A 118 3.13 7.21 6.08
C VAL A 118 2.05 7.87 5.27
N TYR A 119 1.89 9.18 5.44
CA TYR A 119 0.98 9.96 4.63
C TYR A 119 1.71 10.60 3.45
N ILE A 120 1.17 10.42 2.25
CA ILE A 120 1.72 10.99 1.01
C ILE A 120 0.65 11.85 0.34
N GLU A 121 1.04 13.07 -0.03
CA GLU A 121 0.27 13.92 -0.93
C GLU A 121 0.61 13.60 -2.37
N TYR A 122 -0.40 13.34 -3.18
CA TYR A 122 -0.25 13.09 -4.61
C TYR A 122 -0.73 14.28 -5.41
N TYR A 123 0.06 14.70 -6.39
CA TYR A 123 -0.17 15.93 -7.12
C TYR A 123 -0.77 15.68 -8.50
N ASN A 124 -1.61 16.62 -8.95
CA ASN A 124 -2.18 16.67 -10.29
C ASN A 124 -1.11 17.18 -11.29
N ILE A 125 -0.03 16.40 -11.39
CA ILE A 125 1.12 16.64 -12.25
C ILE A 125 1.44 15.32 -12.90
N PHE A 126 1.29 15.26 -14.22
CA PHE A 126 1.56 14.07 -15.01
C PHE A 126 2.48 14.41 -16.17
N THR A 127 3.48 13.57 -16.41
CA THR A 127 4.52 13.84 -17.41
C THR A 127 4.99 12.55 -18.05
N ASP A 128 5.27 12.58 -19.35
CA ASP A 128 5.80 11.42 -20.10
C ASP A 128 7.22 11.02 -19.68
N ASN A 129 7.95 11.90 -18.98
CA ASN A 129 9.30 11.65 -18.49
C ASN A 129 9.46 12.18 -17.06
N ILE A 130 10.27 11.49 -16.26
CA ILE A 130 10.61 11.94 -14.89
C ILE A 130 11.24 13.32 -14.95
N ILE A 131 10.60 14.31 -14.30
CA ILE A 131 11.12 15.67 -14.20
C ILE A 131 12.08 15.82 -13.02
N SER A 132 12.97 16.80 -13.14
CA SER A 132 13.84 17.18 -12.02
C SER A 132 13.07 17.88 -10.90
N ILE A 133 13.61 17.82 -9.69
CA ILE A 133 13.09 18.57 -8.53
C ILE A 133 12.95 20.08 -8.80
N ASN A 134 13.82 20.66 -9.64
CA ASN A 134 13.78 22.08 -9.98
C ASN A 134 12.62 22.41 -10.92
N GLN A 135 12.26 21.51 -11.83
CA GLN A 135 11.05 21.64 -12.65
C GLN A 135 9.81 21.47 -11.78
N PHE A 136 9.76 20.42 -10.96
CA PHE A 136 8.65 20.18 -10.03
C PHE A 136 8.35 21.40 -9.15
N LYS A 137 9.38 22.05 -8.58
CA LYS A 137 9.23 23.27 -7.78
C LYS A 137 8.53 24.42 -8.51
N ARG A 138 8.65 24.51 -9.83
CA ARG A 138 8.05 25.59 -10.65
C ARG A 138 6.59 25.33 -11.05
N LEU A 139 6.14 24.08 -10.99
CA LEU A 139 4.77 23.72 -11.34
C LEU A 139 3.79 24.10 -10.23
N LYS A 140 2.53 24.37 -10.60
CA LYS A 140 1.43 24.52 -9.65
C LYS A 140 1.18 23.16 -8.99
N LYS A 141 1.17 23.13 -7.67
CA LYS A 141 1.00 21.91 -6.87
C LYS A 141 -0.45 21.86 -6.40
N GLU A 142 -1.27 21.20 -7.19
CA GLU A 142 -2.64 20.89 -6.81
C GLU A 142 -2.67 19.45 -6.33
N VAL A 143 -3.17 19.23 -5.11
CA VAL A 143 -3.25 17.89 -4.51
C VAL A 143 -4.50 17.19 -5.05
N VAL A 144 -4.33 15.99 -5.59
CA VAL A 144 -5.43 15.11 -6.00
C VAL A 144 -6.05 14.50 -4.75
N PHE A 145 -5.24 13.81 -3.96
CA PHE A 145 -5.60 13.22 -2.67
C PHE A 145 -4.36 13.10 -1.78
N THR A 146 -4.61 13.03 -0.48
CA THR A 146 -3.65 12.56 0.53
C THR A 146 -4.09 11.17 0.96
N LEU A 147 -3.16 10.21 1.08
CA LEU A 147 -3.49 8.85 1.50
C LEU A 147 -2.58 8.40 2.63
N LEU A 148 -3.07 7.48 3.46
CA LEU A 148 -2.21 6.58 4.20
C LEU A 148 -1.67 5.52 3.23
N SER A 149 -0.39 5.61 2.92
CA SER A 149 0.21 4.90 1.79
C SER A 149 1.04 3.71 2.23
N GLY A 150 0.78 2.57 1.59
CA GLY A 150 1.72 1.47 1.51
C GLY A 150 3.00 1.93 0.80
N VAL A 151 4.15 1.65 1.41
CA VAL A 151 5.47 2.14 0.96
C VAL A 151 6.24 1.15 0.09
N ALA A 152 5.59 0.08 -0.39
CA ALA A 152 6.23 -0.96 -1.21
C ALA A 152 6.94 -0.33 -2.43
N GLY A 153 6.24 0.51 -3.19
CA GLY A 153 6.80 1.19 -4.35
C GLY A 153 8.06 2.04 -4.04
N ILE A 154 8.12 2.66 -2.85
CA ILE A 154 9.33 3.37 -2.39
C ILE A 154 10.43 2.39 -2.00
N LEU A 155 10.11 1.37 -1.21
CA LEU A 155 11.09 0.43 -0.64
C LEU A 155 11.71 -0.48 -1.72
N ASP A 156 10.92 -0.89 -2.70
CA ASP A 156 11.33 -1.72 -3.83
C ASP A 156 11.99 -0.92 -4.96
N ASN A 157 12.11 0.41 -4.77
CA ASN A 157 12.72 1.34 -5.71
C ASN A 157 11.95 1.47 -7.04
N GLU A 158 10.68 1.14 -7.07
CA GLU A 158 9.82 1.31 -8.24
C GLU A 158 9.53 2.80 -8.40
N TRP A 159 9.19 3.47 -7.29
CA TRP A 159 9.03 4.91 -7.23
C TRP A 159 10.39 5.59 -7.09
N LYS A 160 10.72 6.47 -8.04
CA LYS A 160 12.04 7.10 -8.11
C LYS A 160 12.06 8.41 -7.35
N LYS A 161 12.91 8.52 -6.33
CA LYS A 161 13.14 9.79 -5.63
C LYS A 161 13.74 10.82 -6.58
N ILE A 162 13.03 11.93 -6.81
CA ILE A 162 13.49 13.05 -7.65
C ILE A 162 14.19 14.15 -6.84
N GLY A 163 13.98 14.18 -5.53
CA GLY A 163 14.62 15.12 -4.62
C GLY A 163 13.86 15.27 -3.31
N SER A 164 14.11 16.37 -2.61
CA SER A 164 13.37 16.76 -1.41
C SER A 164 13.10 18.27 -1.44
N ILE A 165 12.00 18.70 -0.84
CA ILE A 165 11.72 20.11 -0.55
C ILE A 165 11.79 20.35 0.96
N PRO A 166 12.12 21.58 1.40
CA PRO A 166 11.96 21.95 2.81
C PRO A 166 10.50 21.73 3.22
N PHE A 167 10.30 20.91 4.25
CA PHE A 167 8.98 20.54 4.74
C PHE A 167 9.04 20.46 6.27
N ASP A 168 8.08 21.10 6.93
CA ASP A 168 7.97 21.14 8.38
C ASP A 168 6.84 20.21 8.83
N GLU A 169 7.19 18.95 9.09
CA GLU A 169 6.26 17.90 9.52
C GLU A 169 5.46 18.32 10.76
N SER A 170 6.06 19.11 11.68
CA SER A 170 5.39 19.52 12.92
C SER A 170 4.19 20.46 12.71
N LYS A 171 4.12 21.10 11.54
CA LYS A 171 3.02 22.00 11.16
C LYS A 171 2.04 21.36 10.18
N TYR A 172 2.31 20.13 9.72
CA TYR A 172 1.45 19.45 8.80
C TYR A 172 0.18 18.98 9.52
N GLN A 173 -0.98 19.33 8.96
CA GLN A 173 -2.26 18.85 9.43
C GLN A 173 -2.70 17.72 8.49
N ILE A 174 -2.70 16.49 9.01
CA ILE A 174 -3.25 15.36 8.28
C ILE A 174 -4.74 15.66 8.01
N PRO A 175 -5.20 15.55 6.75
CA PRO A 175 -6.57 15.88 6.42
C PRO A 175 -7.54 14.82 6.97
N ASP A 176 -8.82 15.08 6.79
CA ASP A 176 -9.84 14.05 6.99
C ASP A 176 -9.85 13.07 5.81
N PHE A 177 -10.39 11.88 6.05
CA PHE A 177 -10.55 10.82 5.06
C PHE A 177 -12.00 10.32 5.06
N TYR A 178 -12.48 9.77 3.93
CA TYR A 178 -13.82 9.23 3.83
C TYR A 178 -13.82 7.86 3.16
N ASP A 179 -14.80 7.04 3.52
CA ASP A 179 -15.08 5.78 2.83
C ASP A 179 -16.52 5.35 3.16
N LYS A 180 -16.95 4.21 2.62
CA LYS A 180 -18.26 3.61 2.83
C LYS A 180 -18.13 2.20 3.39
N MET A 181 -18.96 1.89 4.39
CA MET A 181 -19.18 0.53 4.85
C MET A 181 -20.20 -0.19 3.96
N HIS A 182 -20.37 -1.49 4.18
CA HIS A 182 -21.43 -2.27 3.56
C HIS A 182 -22.81 -1.61 3.77
N GLY A 183 -23.60 -1.54 2.69
CA GLY A 183 -24.96 -0.97 2.73
C GLY A 183 -25.04 0.56 2.56
N ASP A 184 -24.08 1.18 1.85
CA ASP A 184 -24.04 2.62 1.55
C ASP A 184 -24.01 3.54 2.78
N VAL A 185 -23.47 3.05 3.89
CA VAL A 185 -23.22 3.84 5.10
C VAL A 185 -21.86 4.51 4.98
N TYR A 186 -21.85 5.83 4.78
CA TYR A 186 -20.62 6.62 4.68
C TYR A 186 -20.10 7.03 6.05
N TYR A 187 -18.79 7.20 6.15
CA TYR A 187 -18.11 7.70 7.35
C TYR A 187 -16.93 8.63 7.00
N ILE A 188 -16.48 9.41 7.97
CA ILE A 188 -15.29 10.28 7.86
C ILE A 188 -14.33 9.95 9.00
N SER A 189 -13.07 9.65 8.68
CA SER A 189 -11.98 9.48 9.65
C SER A 189 -11.26 10.81 9.87
N LYS A 190 -11.25 11.33 11.10
CA LYS A 190 -10.68 12.64 11.44
C LYS A 190 -9.18 12.58 11.68
N GLY A 191 -8.38 13.08 10.74
CA GLY A 191 -6.92 13.23 10.89
C GLY A 191 -6.13 11.93 11.10
N ALA A 192 -6.77 10.76 10.98
CA ALA A 192 -6.15 9.46 11.16
C ALA A 192 -6.86 8.42 10.29
N ALA A 193 -6.33 8.20 9.09
CA ALA A 193 -6.85 7.19 8.19
C ALA A 193 -6.70 5.78 8.76
N ASN A 194 -7.61 4.87 8.42
CA ASN A 194 -7.63 3.47 8.84
C ASN A 194 -7.67 3.27 10.37
N ASN A 195 -8.08 4.30 11.13
CA ASN A 195 -8.23 4.23 12.57
C ASN A 195 -9.72 4.21 12.95
N PRO A 196 -10.27 3.08 13.45
CA PRO A 196 -11.67 2.99 13.86
C PRO A 196 -12.11 4.05 14.87
N ASP A 197 -11.23 4.46 15.80
CA ASP A 197 -11.55 5.43 16.86
C ASP A 197 -11.68 6.87 16.31
N ALA A 198 -11.13 7.14 15.12
CA ALA A 198 -11.21 8.43 14.45
C ALA A 198 -12.45 8.57 13.56
N ARG A 199 -13.24 7.50 13.39
CA ARG A 199 -14.39 7.46 12.47
C ARG A 199 -15.61 8.16 13.06
N ILE A 200 -16.20 9.04 12.25
CA ILE A 200 -17.50 9.66 12.48
C ILE A 200 -18.50 9.02 11.52
N PHE A 201 -19.51 8.37 12.09
CA PHE A 201 -20.58 7.73 11.35
C PHE A 201 -21.94 7.94 12.04
N PRO A 202 -23.06 7.83 11.29
CA PRO A 202 -23.10 7.88 9.83
C PRO A 202 -22.94 9.34 9.34
N VAL A 203 -22.40 9.53 8.14
CA VAL A 203 -22.47 10.81 7.41
C VAL A 203 -23.22 10.63 6.11
N THR A 204 -23.68 11.73 5.51
CA THR A 204 -24.27 11.67 4.17
C THR A 204 -23.19 11.43 3.12
N LYS A 205 -23.57 10.85 1.98
CA LYS A 205 -22.69 10.71 0.80
C LYS A 205 -22.10 12.06 0.38
N GLU A 206 -22.90 13.12 0.40
CA GLU A 206 -22.44 14.46 0.00
C GLU A 206 -21.37 15.01 0.96
N GLU A 207 -21.52 14.81 2.27
CA GLU A 207 -20.53 15.22 3.26
C GLU A 207 -19.23 14.42 3.12
N ALA A 208 -19.32 13.10 2.94
CA ALA A 208 -18.15 12.24 2.73
C ALA A 208 -17.37 12.65 1.47
N LEU A 209 -18.04 12.84 0.33
CA LEU A 209 -17.37 13.17 -0.93
C LEU A 209 -16.70 14.57 -0.91
N LYS A 210 -17.11 15.49 -0.02
CA LYS A 210 -16.44 16.79 0.15
C LYS A 210 -15.03 16.66 0.74
N VAL A 211 -14.73 15.58 1.45
CA VAL A 211 -13.42 15.31 2.08
C VAL A 211 -12.35 14.97 1.04
N LYS A 212 -12.74 14.39 -0.10
CA LYS A 212 -11.91 14.00 -1.25
C LYS A 212 -10.85 12.91 -1.01
N ASN A 213 -10.33 12.75 0.19
CA ASN A 213 -9.30 11.76 0.50
C ASN A 213 -9.94 10.41 0.88
N PRO A 214 -9.65 9.31 0.17
CA PRO A 214 -10.08 7.96 0.55
C PRO A 214 -9.51 7.51 1.90
N ASP A 215 -10.32 6.85 2.72
CA ASP A 215 -9.85 6.20 3.95
C ASP A 215 -9.28 4.80 3.69
N GLY A 216 -8.36 4.36 4.56
CA GLY A 216 -7.71 3.06 4.51
C GLY A 216 -6.20 3.13 4.25
N LEU A 217 -5.52 2.00 4.46
CA LEU A 217 -4.12 1.82 4.05
C LEU A 217 -4.10 1.38 2.59
N ILE A 218 -3.66 2.26 1.69
CA ILE A 218 -3.75 2.01 0.25
C ILE A 218 -2.42 1.46 -0.28
N GLY A 219 -2.46 0.30 -0.92
CA GLY A 219 -1.28 -0.34 -1.53
C GLY A 219 -0.74 0.43 -2.74
N SER A 220 0.56 0.30 -3.02
CA SER A 220 1.23 1.05 -4.10
C SER A 220 0.60 0.81 -5.48
N GLY A 221 0.17 -0.41 -5.81
CA GLY A 221 -0.49 -0.71 -7.08
C GLY A 221 -1.83 0.02 -7.25
N ILE A 222 -2.68 0.05 -6.22
CA ILE A 222 -3.96 0.79 -6.24
C ILE A 222 -3.71 2.29 -6.40
N ILE A 223 -2.68 2.83 -5.73
CA ILE A 223 -2.29 4.23 -5.85
C ILE A 223 -1.89 4.56 -7.31
N GLU A 224 -1.13 3.69 -7.95
CA GLU A 224 -0.74 3.84 -9.36
C GLU A 224 -1.97 3.83 -10.28
N GLU A 225 -2.91 2.91 -10.07
CA GLU A 225 -4.18 2.86 -10.82
C GLU A 225 -4.99 4.15 -10.67
N TRP A 226 -5.22 4.61 -9.43
CA TRP A 226 -5.99 5.83 -9.17
C TRP A 226 -5.34 7.07 -9.76
N LEU A 227 -4.01 7.20 -9.69
CA LEU A 227 -3.31 8.30 -10.33
C LEU A 227 -3.42 8.26 -11.86
N TYR A 228 -3.41 7.07 -12.45
CA TYR A 228 -3.58 6.92 -13.88
C TYR A 228 -5.01 7.29 -14.32
N GLU A 229 -6.03 6.92 -13.55
CA GLU A 229 -7.41 7.37 -13.79
C GLU A 229 -7.53 8.90 -13.77
N GLU A 230 -6.88 9.57 -12.82
CA GLU A 230 -6.86 11.03 -12.72
C GLU A 230 -6.14 11.69 -13.91
N TYR A 231 -5.05 11.09 -14.39
CA TYR A 231 -4.39 11.50 -15.63
C TYR A 231 -5.34 11.37 -16.84
N LEU A 232 -6.10 10.27 -16.95
CA LEU A 232 -7.05 10.07 -18.04
C LEU A 232 -8.17 11.12 -18.01
N LYS A 233 -8.75 11.40 -16.83
CA LYS A 233 -9.76 12.46 -16.65
C LYS A 233 -9.25 13.83 -17.10
N GLN A 234 -8.01 14.16 -16.73
CA GLN A 234 -7.37 15.41 -17.15
C GLN A 234 -7.22 15.49 -18.68
N LYS A 235 -6.91 14.37 -19.34
CA LYS A 235 -6.78 14.32 -20.80
C LYS A 235 -8.11 14.38 -21.55
N THR A 236 -9.18 13.79 -21.00
CA THR A 236 -10.51 13.76 -21.64
C THR A 236 -11.32 15.02 -21.37
N GLY A 237 -10.92 15.83 -20.39
CA GLY A 237 -11.62 17.08 -20.04
C GLY A 237 -12.87 16.86 -19.18
N GLU A 238 -13.03 15.67 -18.60
CA GLU A 238 -14.09 15.36 -17.65
C GLU A 238 -13.63 15.82 -16.26
N SER A 239 -14.09 17.00 -15.85
CA SER A 239 -13.89 17.58 -14.51
C SER A 239 -15.16 17.48 -13.68
#